data_AF-A0A9D7C6I2-F1
#
_entry.id   AF-A0A9D7C6I2-F1
#
_cell.length_a   1.000
_cell.length_b   1.000
_cell.length_c   1.000
_cell.angle_alpha   90.00
_cell.angle_beta   90.00
_cell.angle_gamma   90.00
#
_symmetry.space_group_name_H-M   'P 1'
#
loop_
_entity.id
_entity.type
_entity.pdbx_description
1 polymer ?
#
loop_
_entity_poly.entity_id
_entity_poly.type
_entity_poly.pdbx_seq_one_letter_code
_entity_poly.pdbx_strand_id
1 'polypeptide(L)'
;MKFLWHYAIILLIAGFLFCSCSPSPESNQVTLSTEDSLLISKWKSESRTYYSTNQDSFANIQLQIAATYKQAGQLGNWLNCYDTIIRSYRRHDQLEKAISYFEKLYKDIWQEPVDSFSLIALAESNRQIGYIYYNIKSEYAKALPFYDEGIRLITKANGWNPEGGRTFYKAAGNCSARMDDYEKAIVYHLRNVQLCREFKDTTNLFKGLNDLGIPYQTIGQFAEAEKAFRESYVLASAVDSVEQQLDGGINLVSLFTEQGKMDSALKYNGLCFDLLKRWKNKEADTEADVYKQQGELFSLQKKYADSEKSFAQAIQLMGQSDEYRRRECGKIYVEFGAMLLAQNKEHQALQKFQSALNCFIPEFKNDDVTITPDSLMLYDENGLFESCEGKGDANMGLFQKTNDKKYLADAALNYRAARIVRDKRELGMENESSRVIFNELVADIIHKSKVADSLVKVYHFE
;
A
#
# COMPACT_ATOMS: atom_id res chain seq x y z
N MET A 1 -5.52 23.89 30.03
CA MET A 1 -4.59 25.05 30.13
C MET A 1 -3.48 24.81 29.12
N LYS A 2 -3.63 25.29 27.86
CA LYS A 2 -3.07 26.56 27.30
C LYS A 2 -1.53 26.56 27.37
N PHE A 3 -0.75 26.61 26.29
CA PHE A 3 -0.69 27.52 25.11
C PHE A 3 0.03 26.77 23.96
N LEU A 4 -0.33 26.70 22.66
CA LEU A 4 -0.71 27.65 21.58
C LEU A 4 0.29 28.79 21.29
N TRP A 5 0.90 28.75 20.09
CA TRP A 5 1.18 29.83 19.09
C TRP A 5 2.00 29.15 17.94
N HIS A 6 1.47 28.76 16.77
CA HIS A 6 1.00 29.47 15.56
C HIS A 6 2.01 30.29 14.73
N TYR A 7 2.17 29.83 13.46
CA TYR A 7 2.53 30.48 12.18
C TYR A 7 3.92 31.13 11.96
N ALA A 8 4.65 30.67 10.93
CA ALA A 8 4.67 31.35 9.62
C ALA A 8 5.43 30.54 8.54
N ILE A 9 4.75 30.27 7.43
CA ILE A 9 5.32 29.94 6.12
C ILE A 9 5.65 31.28 5.42
N ILE A 10 6.72 31.32 4.61
CA ILE A 10 6.87 32.04 3.30
C ILE A 10 8.29 32.63 3.06
N LEU A 11 8.95 32.04 2.04
CA LEU A 11 9.85 32.57 0.99
C LEU A 11 11.37 32.83 1.16
N LEU A 12 12.08 32.17 0.23
CA LEU A 12 13.10 32.66 -0.73
C LEU A 12 14.57 32.86 -0.31
N ILE A 13 15.40 32.00 -0.93
CA ILE A 13 16.50 32.31 -1.87
C ILE A 13 17.52 33.41 -1.49
N ALA A 14 18.78 33.02 -1.65
CA ALA A 14 20.02 33.79 -1.77
C ALA A 14 20.83 33.99 -0.48
N GLY A 15 22.00 33.35 -0.47
CA GLY A 15 23.00 33.52 0.57
C GLY A 15 24.25 32.65 0.37
N PHE A 16 24.71 32.49 -0.87
CA PHE A 16 26.12 32.17 -1.11
C PHE A 16 26.93 33.37 -0.62
N LEU A 17 27.73 33.22 0.44
CA LEU A 17 28.93 34.02 0.66
C LEU A 17 29.85 33.34 1.69
N PHE A 18 31.13 33.40 1.34
CA PHE A 18 32.30 32.86 1.99
C PHE A 18 32.56 33.40 3.41
N CYS A 19 33.54 32.74 4.06
CA CYS A 19 34.24 33.03 5.33
C CYS A 19 33.61 32.39 6.58
N SER A 20 34.34 31.69 7.43
CA SER A 20 35.79 31.58 7.62
C SER A 20 36.08 30.36 8.49
N CYS A 21 37.16 29.66 8.20
CA CYS A 21 37.67 28.54 8.98
C CYS A 21 37.80 28.90 10.47
N SER A 22 36.96 28.33 11.31
CA SER A 22 37.27 28.04 12.70
C SER A 22 37.83 26.60 12.75
N PRO A 23 38.95 26.35 13.44
CA PRO A 23 39.41 24.98 13.62
C PRO A 23 38.35 24.26 14.47
N SER A 24 37.77 23.19 13.93
CA SER A 24 36.91 22.29 14.69
C SER A 24 37.68 21.79 15.91
N PRO A 25 37.07 21.72 17.10
CA PRO A 25 37.71 21.02 18.22
C PRO A 25 37.99 19.59 17.75
N GLU A 26 39.22 19.12 17.93
CA GLU A 26 39.62 17.75 17.66
C GLU A 26 38.57 16.81 18.25
N SER A 27 37.75 16.22 17.38
CA SER A 27 36.86 15.15 17.78
C SER A 27 37.76 13.98 18.15
N ASN A 28 37.92 13.72 19.44
CA ASN A 28 38.40 12.45 19.96
C ASN A 28 37.45 11.35 19.43
N GLN A 29 37.66 10.91 18.19
CA GLN A 29 37.11 9.65 17.72
C GLN A 29 37.84 8.58 18.49
N VAL A 30 37.19 8.01 19.50
CA VAL A 30 37.67 6.82 20.19
C VAL A 30 37.75 5.70 19.15
N THR A 31 38.94 5.52 18.59
CA THR A 31 39.22 4.46 17.63
C THR A 31 39.23 3.13 18.38
N LEU A 32 38.49 2.14 17.86
CA LEU A 32 38.56 0.76 18.35
C LEU A 32 40.00 0.29 18.43
N SER A 33 40.33 -0.47 19.48
CA SER A 33 41.64 -1.10 19.55
C SER A 33 41.82 -2.07 18.37
N THR A 34 43.07 -2.32 17.98
CA THR A 34 43.38 -3.29 16.91
C THR A 34 42.89 -4.69 17.28
N GLU A 35 42.94 -5.04 18.57
CA GLU A 35 42.46 -6.30 19.11
C GLU A 35 40.93 -6.42 18.98
N ASP A 36 40.19 -5.40 19.43
CA ASP A 36 38.72 -5.36 19.30
C ASP A 36 38.28 -5.42 17.83
N SER A 37 39.01 -4.73 16.95
CA SER A 37 38.72 -4.73 15.50
C SER A 37 38.90 -6.12 14.89
N LEU A 38 39.96 -6.83 15.27
CA LEU A 38 40.21 -8.21 14.83
C LEU A 38 39.15 -9.17 15.37
N LEU A 39 38.78 -9.01 16.64
CA LEU A 39 37.78 -9.83 17.31
C LEU A 39 36.39 -9.64 16.69
N ILE A 40 35.97 -8.39 16.45
CA ILE A 40 34.73 -8.07 15.75
C ILE A 40 34.73 -8.67 14.34
N SER A 41 35.86 -8.62 13.61
CA SER A 41 35.95 -9.23 12.28
C SER A 41 35.72 -10.75 12.34
N LYS A 42 36.32 -11.43 13.31
CA LYS A 42 36.11 -12.86 13.57
C LYS A 42 34.65 -13.16 13.88
N TRP A 43 34.04 -12.43 14.82
CA TRP A 43 32.62 -12.60 15.17
C TRP A 43 31.68 -12.30 14.01
N LYS A 44 31.96 -11.29 13.18
CA LYS A 44 31.18 -11.02 11.96
C LYS A 44 31.25 -12.21 11.01
N SER A 45 32.42 -12.78 10.80
CA SER A 45 32.59 -13.99 9.96
C SER A 45 31.81 -15.17 10.53
N GLU A 46 31.91 -15.41 11.83
CA GLU A 46 31.19 -16.48 12.52
C GLU A 46 29.67 -16.31 12.43
N SER A 47 29.15 -15.10 12.69
CA SER A 47 27.71 -14.81 12.67
C SER A 47 27.06 -15.14 11.32
N ARG A 48 27.78 -14.98 10.19
CA ARG A 48 27.24 -15.29 8.86
C ARG A 48 26.81 -16.76 8.72
N THR A 49 27.45 -17.67 9.44
CA THR A 49 27.08 -19.11 9.43
C THR A 49 25.73 -19.38 10.07
N TYR A 50 25.31 -18.52 10.99
CA TYR A 50 24.05 -18.64 11.73
C TYR A 50 22.90 -17.85 11.09
N TYR A 51 23.19 -16.91 10.18
CA TYR A 51 22.16 -15.99 9.65
C TYR A 51 20.92 -16.70 9.11
N SER A 52 21.10 -17.80 8.35
CA SER A 52 20.00 -18.59 7.77
C SER A 52 19.59 -19.79 8.62
N THR A 53 20.40 -20.21 9.60
CA THR A 53 20.23 -21.50 10.30
C THR A 53 19.82 -21.35 11.76
N ASN A 54 20.20 -20.27 12.43
CA ASN A 54 19.89 -20.01 13.84
C ASN A 54 19.96 -18.51 14.17
N GLN A 55 18.82 -17.83 14.11
CA GLN A 55 18.73 -16.38 14.29
C GLN A 55 19.03 -15.95 15.74
N ASP A 56 18.82 -16.81 16.73
CA ASP A 56 19.14 -16.50 18.13
C ASP A 56 20.66 -16.50 18.37
N SER A 57 21.38 -17.49 17.83
CA SER A 57 22.85 -17.49 17.82
C SER A 57 23.42 -16.31 17.03
N PHE A 58 22.83 -15.98 15.88
CA PHE A 58 23.18 -14.79 15.12
C PHE A 58 23.02 -13.52 15.96
N ALA A 59 21.86 -13.35 16.60
CA ALA A 59 21.56 -12.18 17.42
C ALA A 59 22.50 -12.07 18.63
N ASN A 60 22.81 -13.18 19.29
CA ASN A 60 23.75 -13.20 20.41
C ASN A 60 25.15 -12.71 20.00
N ILE A 61 25.67 -13.13 18.85
CA ILE A 61 26.96 -12.64 18.35
C ILE A 61 26.88 -11.15 17.99
N GLN A 62 25.78 -10.69 17.37
CA GLN A 62 25.59 -9.27 17.08
C GLN A 62 25.51 -8.42 18.37
N LEU A 63 24.91 -8.94 19.45
CA LEU A 63 24.89 -8.28 20.76
C LEU A 63 26.28 -8.22 21.40
N GLN A 64 27.12 -9.25 21.23
CA GLN A 64 28.52 -9.22 21.68
C GLN A 64 29.30 -8.12 20.96
N ILE A 65 29.18 -8.06 19.62
CA ILE A 65 29.78 -7.00 18.81
C ILE A 65 29.26 -5.62 19.24
N ALA A 66 27.94 -5.50 19.47
CA ALA A 66 27.33 -4.26 19.92
C ALA A 66 27.89 -3.82 21.28
N ALA A 67 28.08 -4.74 22.23
CA ALA A 67 28.66 -4.41 23.53
C ALA A 67 30.07 -3.79 23.40
N THR A 68 30.92 -4.32 22.52
CA THR A 68 32.24 -3.74 22.23
C THR A 68 32.12 -2.34 21.63
N TYR A 69 31.22 -2.12 20.65
CA TYR A 69 30.99 -0.77 20.12
C TYR A 69 30.44 0.21 21.17
N LYS A 70 29.60 -0.26 22.10
CA LYS A 70 29.09 0.57 23.20
C LYS A 70 30.20 0.98 24.16
N GLN A 71 31.10 0.07 24.51
CA GLN A 71 32.29 0.39 25.33
C GLN A 71 33.22 1.39 24.62
N ALA A 72 33.36 1.29 23.30
CA ALA A 72 34.13 2.22 22.48
C ALA A 72 33.38 3.54 22.17
N GLY A 73 32.16 3.75 22.66
CA GLY A 73 31.36 4.95 22.39
C GLY A 73 30.86 5.10 20.95
N GLN A 74 30.90 4.03 20.14
CA GLN A 74 30.54 4.05 18.72
C GLN A 74 29.05 3.77 18.51
N LEU A 75 28.22 4.78 18.79
CA LEU A 75 26.76 4.67 18.71
C LEU A 75 26.25 4.18 17.34
N GLY A 76 26.75 4.71 16.23
CA GLY A 76 26.27 4.31 14.89
C GLY A 76 26.51 2.83 14.59
N ASN A 77 27.66 2.29 15.00
CA ASN A 77 27.96 0.87 14.83
C ASN A 77 27.11 -0.02 15.74
N TRP A 78 26.85 0.44 16.97
CA TRP A 78 25.91 -0.21 17.87
C TRP A 78 24.49 -0.28 17.30
N LEU A 79 23.98 0.82 16.76
CA LEU A 79 22.66 0.89 16.10
C LEU A 79 22.59 -0.08 14.91
N ASN A 80 23.64 -0.13 14.10
CA ASN A 80 23.71 -1.03 12.95
C ASN A 80 23.67 -2.52 13.35
N CYS A 81 24.28 -2.90 14.49
CA CYS A 81 24.14 -4.25 15.02
C CYS A 81 22.68 -4.59 15.37
N TYR A 82 21.97 -3.68 16.03
CA TYR A 82 20.54 -3.88 16.33
C TYR A 82 19.68 -3.92 15.06
N ASP A 83 19.85 -2.99 14.12
CA ASP A 83 19.18 -3.03 12.81
C ASP A 83 19.42 -4.38 12.10
N THR A 84 20.64 -4.90 12.16
CA THR A 84 20.99 -6.20 11.58
C THR A 84 20.25 -7.35 12.25
N ILE A 85 20.08 -7.32 13.58
CA ILE A 85 19.27 -8.30 14.33
C ILE A 85 17.81 -8.21 13.90
N ILE A 86 17.24 -6.99 13.91
CA ILE A 86 15.84 -6.72 13.54
C ILE A 86 15.57 -7.20 12.11
N ARG A 87 16.46 -6.86 11.16
CA ARG A 87 16.41 -7.31 9.76
C ARG A 87 16.43 -8.83 9.65
N SER A 88 17.27 -9.50 10.43
CA SER A 88 17.40 -10.96 10.40
C SER A 88 16.10 -11.62 10.82
N TYR A 89 15.55 -11.26 11.98
CA TYR A 89 14.28 -11.82 12.46
C TYR A 89 13.12 -11.51 11.51
N ARG A 90 13.03 -10.28 11.00
CA ARG A 90 12.00 -9.90 10.01
C ARG A 90 12.07 -10.74 8.74
N ARG A 91 13.27 -11.02 8.22
CA ARG A 91 13.45 -11.83 7.00
C ARG A 91 13.16 -13.31 7.19
N HIS A 92 13.11 -13.78 8.44
CA HIS A 92 12.78 -15.16 8.80
C HIS A 92 11.43 -15.25 9.54
N ASP A 93 10.55 -14.27 9.31
CA ASP A 93 9.17 -14.22 9.80
C ASP A 93 9.00 -14.32 11.33
N GLN A 94 10.02 -13.90 12.09
CA GLN A 94 9.97 -13.80 13.55
C GLN A 94 9.69 -12.36 13.98
N LEU A 95 8.49 -11.88 13.63
CA LEU A 95 8.12 -10.46 13.69
C LEU A 95 8.14 -9.89 15.11
N GLU A 96 7.65 -10.65 16.09
CA GLU A 96 7.56 -10.25 17.49
C GLU A 96 8.98 -10.10 18.09
N LYS A 97 9.91 -10.97 17.69
CA LYS A 97 11.32 -10.80 18.05
C LYS A 97 11.91 -9.56 17.40
N ALA A 98 11.64 -9.31 16.11
CA ALA A 98 12.12 -8.09 15.45
C ALA A 98 11.61 -6.81 16.16
N ILE A 99 10.33 -6.77 16.53
CA ILE A 99 9.73 -5.65 17.26
C ILE A 99 10.35 -5.50 18.66
N SER A 100 10.46 -6.59 19.43
CA SER A 100 11.05 -6.51 20.78
C SER A 100 12.51 -6.05 20.79
N TYR A 101 13.31 -6.43 19.78
CA TYR A 101 14.67 -5.91 19.64
C TYR A 101 14.73 -4.43 19.26
N PHE A 102 13.75 -3.93 18.51
CA PHE A 102 13.62 -2.51 18.23
C PHE A 102 13.19 -1.70 19.47
N GLU A 103 12.25 -2.21 20.27
CA GLU A 103 11.90 -1.63 21.56
C GLU A 103 13.12 -1.59 22.50
N LYS A 104 13.91 -2.67 22.52
CA LYS A 104 15.17 -2.74 23.25
C LYS A 104 16.19 -1.72 22.74
N LEU A 105 16.34 -1.56 21.42
CA LEU A 105 17.20 -0.52 20.82
C LEU A 105 16.85 0.86 21.40
N TYR A 106 15.57 1.24 21.37
CA TYR A 106 15.14 2.56 21.85
C TYR A 106 15.28 2.72 23.36
N LYS A 107 15.13 1.63 24.13
CA LYS A 107 15.33 1.64 25.58
C LYS A 107 16.81 1.78 25.96
N ASP A 108 17.71 1.13 25.23
CA ASP A 108 19.12 0.96 25.61
C ASP A 108 20.07 1.98 24.97
N ILE A 109 19.55 2.82 24.07
CA ILE A 109 20.30 3.94 23.48
C ILE A 109 20.71 4.93 24.58
N TRP A 110 22.01 5.24 24.66
CA TRP A 110 22.57 5.97 25.82
C TRP A 110 22.89 7.43 25.54
N GLN A 111 22.77 7.87 24.29
CA GLN A 111 22.98 9.26 23.88
C GLN A 111 22.19 9.55 22.59
N GLU A 112 21.86 10.81 22.36
CA GLU A 112 21.16 11.21 21.14
C GLU A 112 22.06 11.03 19.91
N PRO A 113 21.56 10.44 18.80
CA PRO A 113 22.27 10.43 17.52
C PRO A 113 22.50 11.86 17.00
N VAL A 114 23.76 12.18 16.75
CA VAL A 114 24.18 13.51 16.27
C VAL A 114 24.91 13.45 14.92
N ASP A 115 25.67 12.39 14.68
CA ASP A 115 26.39 12.19 13.43
C ASP A 115 25.51 11.53 12.36
N SER A 116 25.84 11.76 11.08
CA SER A 116 25.05 11.25 9.96
C SER A 116 24.91 9.73 9.96
N PHE A 117 25.94 8.98 10.38
CA PHE A 117 25.90 7.53 10.35
C PHE A 117 24.97 6.96 11.41
N SER A 118 25.02 7.47 12.66
CA SER A 118 24.08 7.06 13.71
C SER A 118 22.63 7.44 13.39
N LEU A 119 22.40 8.62 12.82
CA LEU A 119 21.07 9.05 12.37
C LEU A 119 20.51 8.13 11.26
N ILE A 120 21.32 7.78 10.26
CA ILE A 120 20.92 6.86 9.18
C ILE A 120 20.68 5.44 9.73
N ALA A 121 21.53 4.93 10.62
CA ALA A 121 21.35 3.59 11.21
C ALA A 121 20.06 3.48 12.03
N LEU A 122 19.72 4.53 12.79
CA LEU A 122 18.44 4.58 13.50
C LEU A 122 17.25 4.69 12.54
N ALA A 123 17.38 5.48 11.47
CA ALA A 123 16.35 5.59 10.44
C ALA A 123 16.09 4.22 9.78
N GLU A 124 17.14 3.49 9.39
CA GLU A 124 16.99 2.14 8.83
C GLU A 124 16.28 1.19 9.78
N SER A 125 16.58 1.25 11.09
CA SER A 125 15.86 0.46 12.10
C SER A 125 14.36 0.76 12.09
N ASN A 126 13.97 2.04 12.02
CA ASN A 126 12.57 2.46 11.89
C ASN A 126 11.94 1.92 10.61
N ARG A 127 12.67 1.95 9.49
CA ARG A 127 12.20 1.41 8.21
C ARG A 127 11.86 -0.07 8.30
N GLN A 128 12.60 -0.84 9.09
CA GLN A 128 12.32 -2.28 9.27
C GLN A 128 11.00 -2.50 9.99
N ILE A 129 10.72 -1.73 11.03
CA ILE A 129 9.47 -1.83 11.79
C ILE A 129 8.29 -1.27 10.99
N GLY A 130 8.48 -0.14 10.31
CA GLY A 130 7.53 0.37 9.33
C GLY A 130 7.20 -0.68 8.27
N TYR A 131 8.21 -1.42 7.76
CA TYR A 131 8.00 -2.52 6.82
C TYR A 131 7.16 -3.65 7.42
N ILE A 132 7.38 -4.05 8.67
CA ILE A 132 6.60 -5.10 9.34
C ILE A 132 5.13 -4.70 9.38
N TYR A 133 4.84 -3.49 9.86
CA TYR A 133 3.46 -3.01 9.96
C TYR A 133 2.83 -2.83 8.57
N TYR A 134 3.54 -2.25 7.60
CA TYR A 134 3.00 -1.99 6.26
C TYR A 134 2.83 -3.27 5.40
N ASN A 135 3.89 -4.06 5.21
CA ASN A 135 3.88 -5.18 4.23
C ASN A 135 3.36 -6.50 4.81
N ILE A 136 3.53 -6.72 6.11
CA ILE A 136 3.25 -8.04 6.72
C ILE A 136 1.95 -7.99 7.51
N LYS A 137 1.76 -6.96 8.35
CA LYS A 137 0.54 -6.81 9.16
C LYS A 137 -0.56 -6.00 8.48
N SER A 138 -0.26 -5.30 7.37
CA SER A 138 -1.18 -4.36 6.69
C SER A 138 -1.76 -3.28 7.64
N GLU A 139 -1.03 -2.92 8.68
CA GLU A 139 -1.39 -1.91 9.69
C GLU A 139 -0.77 -0.56 9.34
N TYR A 140 -1.29 0.09 8.29
CA TYR A 140 -0.69 1.30 7.70
C TYR A 140 -0.60 2.49 8.67
N ALA A 141 -1.60 2.66 9.54
CA ALA A 141 -1.61 3.71 10.56
C ALA A 141 -0.48 3.54 11.59
N LYS A 142 -0.10 2.30 11.92
CA LYS A 142 1.05 2.03 12.78
C LYS A 142 2.37 2.15 12.03
N ALA A 143 2.39 1.88 10.72
CA ALA A 143 3.59 1.97 9.90
C ALA A 143 4.05 3.43 9.66
N LEU A 144 3.11 4.34 9.39
CA LEU A 144 3.41 5.71 8.98
C LEU A 144 4.32 6.47 9.98
N PRO A 145 4.10 6.45 11.31
CA PRO A 145 4.97 7.13 12.26
C PRO A 145 6.44 6.69 12.20
N PHE A 146 6.71 5.41 11.91
CA PHE A 146 8.08 4.92 11.74
C PHE A 146 8.72 5.46 10.46
N TYR A 147 7.95 5.58 9.37
CA TYR A 147 8.46 6.19 8.15
C TYR A 147 8.67 7.70 8.31
N ASP A 148 7.76 8.41 8.99
CA ASP A 148 7.92 9.83 9.31
C ASP A 148 9.14 10.09 10.20
N GLU A 149 9.36 9.26 11.23
CA GLU A 149 10.56 9.34 12.05
C GLU A 149 11.82 9.05 11.23
N GLY A 150 11.77 8.06 10.35
CA GLY A 150 12.82 7.80 9.37
C GLY A 150 13.14 9.03 8.50
N ILE A 151 12.11 9.69 7.93
CA ILE A 151 12.23 10.93 7.15
C ILE A 151 12.88 12.04 7.98
N ARG A 152 12.45 12.23 9.22
CA ARG A 152 13.01 13.24 10.13
C ARG A 152 14.50 12.98 10.39
N LEU A 153 14.86 11.73 10.67
CA LEU A 153 16.23 11.31 10.98
C LEU A 153 17.17 11.48 9.78
N ILE A 154 16.78 11.00 8.58
CA ILE A 154 17.60 11.19 7.37
C ILE A 154 17.72 12.66 6.97
N THR A 155 16.71 13.47 7.24
CA THR A 155 16.74 14.91 6.96
C THR A 155 17.70 15.61 7.91
N LYS A 156 17.65 15.26 9.21
CA LYS A 156 18.59 15.75 10.23
C LYS A 156 20.04 15.33 9.94
N ALA A 157 20.24 14.15 9.35
CA ALA A 157 21.58 13.61 9.11
C ALA A 157 22.47 14.54 8.28
N ASN A 158 21.91 15.46 7.47
CA ASN A 158 22.63 16.33 6.51
C ASN A 158 23.63 15.60 5.59
N GLY A 159 23.71 14.27 5.71
CA GLY A 159 24.53 13.33 4.97
C GLY A 159 23.63 12.70 3.92
N TRP A 160 24.06 12.87 2.68
CA TRP A 160 23.32 12.51 1.48
C TRP A 160 23.07 10.99 1.41
N ASN A 161 21.89 10.52 1.85
CA ASN A 161 21.40 9.17 1.55
C ASN A 161 20.09 9.26 0.75
N PRO A 162 20.19 9.47 -0.56
CA PRO A 162 19.02 9.67 -1.39
C PRO A 162 18.19 8.41 -1.58
N GLU A 163 18.80 7.23 -1.48
CA GLU A 163 18.13 5.95 -1.57
C GLU A 163 17.24 5.72 -0.35
N GLY A 164 17.77 6.01 0.85
CA GLY A 164 16.99 6.02 2.08
C GLY A 164 15.79 6.95 1.96
N GLY A 165 16.02 8.21 1.61
CA GLY A 165 14.96 9.20 1.41
C GLY A 165 13.87 8.75 0.45
N ARG A 166 14.24 8.30 -0.76
CA ARG A 166 13.26 7.77 -1.72
C ARG A 166 12.41 6.66 -1.11
N THR A 167 13.04 5.71 -0.43
CA THR A 167 12.34 4.57 0.17
C THR A 167 11.36 4.99 1.25
N PHE A 168 11.74 5.90 2.14
CA PHE A 168 10.84 6.40 3.19
C PHE A 168 9.67 7.19 2.62
N TYR A 169 9.92 8.17 1.74
CA TYR A 169 8.86 8.97 1.12
C TYR A 169 7.88 8.11 0.31
N LYS A 170 8.38 7.13 -0.44
CA LYS A 170 7.52 6.17 -1.15
C LYS A 170 6.63 5.40 -0.18
N ALA A 171 7.22 4.83 0.88
CA ALA A 171 6.47 4.02 1.83
C ALA A 171 5.46 4.84 2.64
N ALA A 172 5.82 6.06 3.06
CA ALA A 172 4.91 6.99 3.71
C ALA A 172 3.75 7.39 2.79
N GLY A 173 4.04 7.71 1.52
CA GLY A 173 3.01 7.99 0.51
C GLY A 173 2.05 6.82 0.32
N ASN A 174 2.59 5.60 0.21
CA ASN A 174 1.77 4.40 0.12
C ASN A 174 0.93 4.17 1.39
N CYS A 175 1.48 4.40 2.59
CA CYS A 175 0.70 4.32 3.83
C CYS A 175 -0.48 5.29 3.78
N SER A 176 -0.22 6.56 3.45
CA SER A 176 -1.25 7.58 3.34
C SER A 176 -2.31 7.24 2.29
N ALA A 177 -1.91 6.76 1.11
CA ALA A 177 -2.84 6.35 0.05
C ALA A 177 -3.72 5.17 0.48
N ARG A 178 -3.15 4.20 1.23
CA ARG A 178 -3.89 3.06 1.77
C ARG A 178 -4.81 3.42 2.94
N MET A 179 -4.63 4.59 3.54
CA MET A 179 -5.53 5.18 4.54
C MET A 179 -6.41 6.29 3.93
N ASP A 180 -6.43 6.40 2.59
CA ASP A 180 -7.20 7.40 1.84
C ASP A 180 -6.87 8.86 2.11
N ASP A 181 -5.77 9.14 2.80
CA ASP A 181 -5.24 10.50 2.93
C ASP A 181 -4.45 10.84 1.65
N TYR A 182 -5.19 10.98 0.55
CA TYR A 182 -4.64 11.15 -0.80
C TYR A 182 -3.85 12.45 -0.93
N GLU A 183 -4.26 13.52 -0.25
CA GLU A 183 -3.51 14.78 -0.21
C GLU A 183 -2.14 14.59 0.44
N LYS A 184 -2.06 13.90 1.58
CA LYS A 184 -0.78 13.59 2.23
C LYS A 184 0.05 12.61 1.41
N ALA A 185 -0.59 11.64 0.76
CA ALA A 185 0.07 10.71 -0.16
C ALA A 185 0.75 11.46 -1.32
N ILE A 186 0.04 12.41 -1.94
CA ILE A 186 0.58 13.26 -3.01
C ILE A 186 1.83 14.02 -2.53
N VAL A 187 1.80 14.61 -1.33
CA VAL A 187 2.96 15.34 -0.78
C VAL A 187 4.19 14.42 -0.66
N TYR A 188 4.02 13.23 -0.10
CA TYR A 188 5.12 12.27 0.03
C TYR A 188 5.61 11.76 -1.33
N HIS A 189 4.69 11.41 -2.24
CA HIS A 189 5.04 10.92 -3.58
C HIS A 189 5.72 11.99 -4.44
N LEU A 190 5.29 13.25 -4.37
CA LEU A 190 5.98 14.37 -5.01
C LEU A 190 7.42 14.48 -4.53
N ARG A 191 7.65 14.34 -3.22
CA ARG A 191 9.00 14.37 -2.65
C ARG A 191 9.84 13.17 -3.07
N ASN A 192 9.25 11.98 -3.15
CA ASN A 192 9.89 10.79 -3.72
C ASN A 192 10.30 11.03 -5.19
N VAL A 193 9.37 11.47 -6.03
CA VAL A 193 9.60 11.75 -7.46
C VAL A 193 10.68 12.81 -7.65
N GLN A 194 10.66 13.89 -6.84
CA GLN A 194 11.69 14.91 -6.85
C GLN A 194 13.07 14.31 -6.57
N LEU A 195 13.20 13.49 -5.52
CA LEU A 195 14.45 12.79 -5.23
C LEU A 195 14.83 11.85 -6.39
N CYS A 196 13.91 11.07 -6.97
CA CYS A 196 14.25 10.24 -8.13
C CYS A 196 14.85 11.07 -9.28
N ARG A 197 14.31 12.27 -9.55
CA ARG A 197 14.84 13.19 -10.58
C ARG A 197 16.20 13.77 -10.23
N GLU A 198 16.38 14.27 -9.00
CA GLU A 198 17.64 14.86 -8.53
C GLU A 198 18.81 13.88 -8.67
N PHE A 199 18.54 12.59 -8.46
CA PHE A 199 19.54 11.53 -8.50
C PHE A 199 19.57 10.74 -9.82
N LYS A 200 18.79 11.16 -10.81
CA LYS A 200 18.68 10.51 -12.13
C LYS A 200 18.36 9.00 -12.01
N ASP A 201 17.60 8.62 -10.99
CA ASP A 201 17.16 7.24 -10.76
C ASP A 201 15.89 6.98 -11.58
N THR A 202 16.07 6.65 -12.85
CA THR A 202 14.95 6.46 -13.80
C THR A 202 14.06 5.29 -13.41
N THR A 203 14.62 4.24 -12.81
CA THR A 203 13.88 3.05 -12.37
C THR A 203 12.91 3.39 -11.25
N ASN A 204 13.35 4.12 -10.22
CA ASN A 204 12.44 4.54 -9.14
C ASN A 204 11.58 5.74 -9.54
N LEU A 205 12.01 6.54 -10.52
CA LEU A 205 11.18 7.62 -11.08
C LEU A 205 9.92 7.05 -11.74
N PHE A 206 10.05 6.01 -12.55
CA PHE A 206 8.91 5.29 -13.13
C PHE A 206 7.90 4.86 -12.05
N LYS A 207 8.36 4.15 -11.03
CA LYS A 207 7.51 3.67 -9.93
C LYS A 207 6.87 4.83 -9.16
N GLY A 208 7.65 5.85 -8.82
CA GLY A 208 7.17 7.02 -8.09
C GLY A 208 6.12 7.83 -8.87
N LEU A 209 6.22 7.90 -10.21
CA LEU A 209 5.22 8.56 -11.05
C LEU A 209 3.91 7.76 -11.13
N ASN A 210 3.97 6.42 -11.20
CA ASN A 210 2.78 5.58 -11.10
C ASN A 210 2.10 5.75 -9.72
N ASP A 211 2.88 5.65 -8.64
CA ASP A 211 2.36 5.82 -7.28
C ASP A 211 1.80 7.22 -7.02
N LEU A 212 2.32 8.25 -7.73
CA LEU A 212 1.81 9.62 -7.68
C LEU A 212 0.52 9.81 -8.51
N GLY A 213 0.39 9.13 -9.64
CA GLY A 213 -0.77 9.27 -10.53
C GLY A 213 -2.06 8.74 -9.90
N ILE A 214 -1.98 7.66 -9.12
CA ILE A 214 -3.12 7.02 -8.45
C ILE A 214 -3.87 8.00 -7.53
N PRO A 215 -3.25 8.63 -6.51
CA PRO A 215 -3.97 9.53 -5.62
C PRO A 215 -4.49 10.78 -6.35
N TYR A 216 -3.79 11.28 -7.39
CA TYR A 216 -4.33 12.35 -8.23
C TYR A 216 -5.60 11.93 -8.98
N GLN A 217 -5.62 10.72 -9.53
CA GLN A 217 -6.79 10.16 -10.19
C GLN A 217 -7.95 10.05 -9.21
N THR A 218 -7.73 9.48 -8.03
CA THR A 218 -8.79 9.25 -7.03
C THR A 218 -9.48 10.54 -6.56
N ILE A 219 -8.74 11.65 -6.43
CA ILE A 219 -9.33 12.94 -6.03
C ILE A 219 -9.82 13.77 -7.22
N GLY A 220 -9.89 13.20 -8.43
CA GLY A 220 -10.39 13.84 -9.64
C GLY A 220 -9.41 14.85 -10.28
N GLN A 221 -8.15 14.92 -9.83
CA GLN A 221 -7.08 15.70 -10.45
C GLN A 221 -6.52 14.98 -11.68
N PHE A 222 -7.39 14.80 -12.67
CA PHE A 222 -7.18 13.99 -13.84
C PHE A 222 -6.05 14.47 -14.75
N ALA A 223 -5.78 15.78 -14.82
CA ALA A 223 -4.71 16.32 -15.65
C ALA A 223 -3.32 15.98 -15.08
N GLU A 224 -3.19 16.06 -13.76
CA GLU A 224 -1.99 15.72 -12.99
C GLU A 224 -1.72 14.21 -13.05
N ALA A 225 -2.77 13.40 -12.88
CA ALA A 225 -2.69 11.94 -13.05
C ALA A 225 -2.24 11.56 -14.47
N GLU A 226 -2.85 12.17 -15.50
CA GLU A 226 -2.49 11.91 -16.90
C GLU A 226 -1.02 12.25 -17.15
N LYS A 227 -0.55 13.40 -16.64
CA LYS A 227 0.85 13.82 -16.77
C LYS A 227 1.79 12.80 -16.13
N ALA A 228 1.50 12.37 -14.90
CA ALA A 228 2.33 11.42 -14.17
C ALA A 228 2.39 10.06 -14.89
N PHE A 229 1.24 9.48 -15.25
CA PHE A 229 1.20 8.19 -15.94
C PHE A 229 1.81 8.23 -17.34
N ARG A 230 1.63 9.32 -18.11
CA ARG A 230 2.29 9.46 -19.42
C ARG A 230 3.80 9.55 -19.30
N GLU A 231 4.31 10.34 -18.35
CA GLU A 231 5.76 10.43 -18.11
C GLU A 231 6.32 9.06 -17.71
N SER A 232 5.64 8.35 -16.82
CA SER A 232 5.97 6.98 -16.43
C SER A 232 6.01 6.03 -17.64
N TYR A 233 4.97 6.02 -18.47
CA TYR A 233 4.90 5.19 -19.67
C TYR A 233 6.05 5.46 -20.65
N VAL A 234 6.40 6.74 -20.86
CA VAL A 234 7.54 7.13 -21.72
C VAL A 234 8.86 6.61 -21.17
N LEU A 235 9.07 6.69 -19.84
CA LEU A 235 10.28 6.15 -19.20
C LEU A 235 10.37 4.63 -19.38
N ALA A 236 9.26 3.92 -19.21
CA ALA A 236 9.19 2.48 -19.42
C ALA A 236 9.52 2.08 -20.87
N SER A 237 9.02 2.84 -21.84
CA SER A 237 9.36 2.66 -23.26
C SER A 237 10.83 2.92 -23.56
N ALA A 238 11.45 3.89 -22.88
CA ALA A 238 12.87 4.24 -23.11
C ALA A 238 13.85 3.15 -22.66
N VAL A 239 13.46 2.31 -21.70
CA VAL A 239 14.29 1.20 -21.18
C VAL A 239 13.89 -0.18 -21.75
N ASP A 240 12.99 -0.19 -22.75
CA ASP A 240 12.45 -1.40 -23.40
C ASP A 240 11.96 -2.48 -22.42
N SER A 241 11.43 -2.07 -21.26
CA SER A 241 10.84 -2.99 -20.29
C SER A 241 9.37 -3.20 -20.62
N VAL A 242 9.04 -4.38 -21.13
CA VAL A 242 7.65 -4.75 -21.46
C VAL A 242 6.75 -4.73 -20.23
N GLU A 243 7.24 -5.25 -19.11
CA GLU A 243 6.55 -5.25 -17.81
C GLU A 243 6.18 -3.81 -17.38
N GLN A 244 7.15 -2.89 -17.34
CA GLN A 244 6.89 -1.50 -16.95
C GLN A 244 5.96 -0.77 -17.94
N GLN A 245 6.03 -1.10 -19.22
CA GLN A 245 5.13 -0.55 -20.22
C GLN A 245 3.69 -1.04 -20.03
N LEU A 246 3.51 -2.29 -19.61
CA LEU A 246 2.19 -2.84 -19.27
C LEU A 246 1.63 -2.15 -18.03
N ASP A 247 2.42 -2.03 -16.96
CA ASP A 247 2.01 -1.33 -15.73
C ASP A 247 1.57 0.11 -16.01
N GLY A 248 2.40 0.89 -16.71
CA GLY A 248 2.06 2.27 -17.08
C GLY A 248 0.87 2.34 -18.05
N GLY A 249 0.74 1.36 -18.96
CA GLY A 249 -0.37 1.26 -19.90
C GLY A 249 -1.69 0.97 -19.21
N ILE A 250 -1.71 0.03 -18.26
CA ILE A 250 -2.88 -0.33 -17.44
C ILE A 250 -3.38 0.90 -16.67
N ASN A 251 -2.48 1.69 -16.06
CA ASN A 251 -2.85 2.92 -15.37
C ASN A 251 -3.48 3.95 -16.32
N LEU A 252 -2.96 4.09 -17.55
CA LEU A 252 -3.55 4.96 -18.56
C LEU A 252 -4.92 4.45 -19.05
N VAL A 253 -5.11 3.13 -19.17
CA VAL A 253 -6.43 2.56 -19.49
C VAL A 253 -7.42 2.92 -18.39
N SER A 254 -7.09 2.63 -17.13
CA SER A 254 -7.93 2.97 -15.96
C SER A 254 -8.30 4.45 -15.95
N LEU A 255 -7.31 5.34 -16.05
CA LEU A 255 -7.54 6.79 -16.06
C LEU A 255 -8.47 7.24 -17.18
N PHE A 256 -8.27 6.77 -18.41
CA PHE A 256 -9.12 7.17 -19.54
C PHE A 256 -10.51 6.56 -19.48
N THR A 257 -10.64 5.37 -18.90
CA THR A 257 -11.94 4.74 -18.62
C THR A 257 -12.74 5.61 -17.65
N GLU A 258 -12.14 6.03 -16.55
CA GLU A 258 -12.80 6.88 -15.54
C GLU A 258 -13.19 8.26 -16.08
N GLN A 259 -12.35 8.85 -16.95
CA GLN A 259 -12.67 10.09 -17.65
C GLN A 259 -13.75 9.94 -18.74
N GLY A 260 -14.22 8.73 -19.03
CA GLY A 260 -15.13 8.44 -20.14
C GLY A 260 -14.49 8.61 -21.52
N LYS A 261 -13.16 8.74 -21.62
CA LYS A 261 -12.40 8.88 -22.88
C LYS A 261 -12.17 7.51 -23.52
N MET A 262 -13.26 6.87 -23.94
CA MET A 262 -13.29 5.49 -24.42
C MET A 262 -12.28 5.20 -25.54
N ASP A 263 -12.11 6.09 -26.53
CA ASP A 263 -11.16 5.89 -27.63
C ASP A 263 -9.70 5.81 -27.14
N SER A 264 -9.35 6.61 -26.14
CA SER A 264 -8.00 6.60 -25.56
C SER A 264 -7.79 5.34 -24.72
N ALA A 265 -8.78 4.94 -23.94
CA ALA A 265 -8.71 3.71 -23.14
C ALA A 265 -8.56 2.46 -24.04
N LEU A 266 -9.35 2.35 -25.11
CA LEU A 266 -9.23 1.28 -26.10
C LEU A 266 -7.87 1.27 -26.81
N LYS A 267 -7.34 2.45 -27.15
CA LYS A 267 -6.01 2.58 -27.76
C LYS A 267 -4.93 2.01 -26.85
N TYR A 268 -4.89 2.42 -25.58
CA TYR A 268 -3.89 1.93 -24.63
C TYR A 268 -4.07 0.45 -24.31
N ASN A 269 -5.31 -0.02 -24.19
CA ASN A 269 -5.59 -1.44 -24.02
C ASN A 269 -5.07 -2.26 -25.21
N GLY A 270 -5.28 -1.79 -26.44
CA GLY A 270 -4.71 -2.42 -27.64
C GLY A 270 -3.18 -2.50 -27.62
N LEU A 271 -2.51 -1.42 -27.20
CA LEU A 271 -1.05 -1.41 -27.02
C LEU A 271 -0.60 -2.43 -25.97
N CYS A 272 -1.31 -2.57 -24.86
CA CYS A 272 -1.03 -3.59 -23.85
C CYS A 272 -1.14 -5.01 -24.41
N PHE A 273 -2.18 -5.32 -25.20
CA PHE A 273 -2.28 -6.63 -25.85
C PHE A 273 -1.19 -6.89 -26.88
N ASP A 274 -0.75 -5.86 -27.62
CA ASP A 274 0.37 -6.01 -28.56
C ASP A 274 1.72 -6.18 -27.85
N LEU A 275 1.88 -5.63 -26.65
CA LEU A 275 3.01 -5.92 -25.77
C LEU A 275 2.95 -7.36 -25.24
N LEU A 276 1.80 -7.81 -24.74
CA LEU A 276 1.62 -9.20 -24.27
C LEU A 276 1.96 -10.22 -25.37
N LYS A 277 1.57 -10.00 -26.62
CA LYS A 277 1.92 -10.91 -27.74
C LYS A 277 3.43 -11.08 -27.94
N ARG A 278 4.22 -10.05 -27.63
CA ARG A 278 5.67 -10.03 -27.80
C ARG A 278 6.42 -10.46 -26.53
N TRP A 279 5.75 -10.48 -25.39
CA TRP A 279 6.34 -10.85 -24.11
C TRP A 279 6.45 -12.37 -23.98
N LYS A 280 7.68 -12.89 -24.01
CA LYS A 280 7.95 -14.33 -23.95
C LYS A 280 7.77 -14.92 -22.55
N ASN A 281 8.13 -14.16 -21.51
CA ASN A 281 8.08 -14.59 -20.12
C ASN A 281 6.95 -13.85 -19.41
N LYS A 282 5.71 -14.14 -19.81
CA LYS A 282 4.55 -13.45 -19.26
C LYS A 282 4.40 -13.76 -17.78
N GLU A 283 4.30 -12.72 -16.97
CA GLU A 283 3.84 -12.87 -15.61
C GLU A 283 2.32 -12.94 -15.61
N ALA A 284 1.78 -13.97 -14.95
CA ALA A 284 0.34 -14.21 -14.91
C ALA A 284 -0.44 -13.01 -14.34
N ASP A 285 0.14 -12.29 -13.39
CA ASP A 285 -0.50 -11.16 -12.70
C ASP A 285 -0.68 -9.98 -13.65
N THR A 286 0.39 -9.55 -14.32
CA THR A 286 0.34 -8.45 -15.28
C THR A 286 -0.57 -8.79 -16.45
N GLU A 287 -0.54 -10.04 -16.93
CA GLU A 287 -1.46 -10.49 -17.97
C GLU A 287 -2.92 -10.44 -17.48
N ALA A 288 -3.19 -10.88 -16.25
CA ALA A 288 -4.51 -10.83 -15.65
C ALA A 288 -5.04 -9.40 -15.51
N ASP A 289 -4.19 -8.44 -15.13
CA ASP A 289 -4.59 -7.04 -15.03
C ASP A 289 -4.97 -6.43 -16.38
N VAL A 290 -4.26 -6.78 -17.46
CA VAL A 290 -4.67 -6.36 -18.82
C VAL A 290 -6.03 -6.95 -19.20
N TYR A 291 -6.28 -8.22 -18.89
CA TYR A 291 -7.60 -8.84 -19.14
C TYR A 291 -8.71 -8.23 -18.26
N LYS A 292 -8.42 -7.86 -17.01
CA LYS A 292 -9.36 -7.15 -16.14
C LYS A 292 -9.78 -5.81 -16.77
N GLN A 293 -8.81 -4.99 -17.17
CA GLN A 293 -9.06 -3.72 -17.86
C GLN A 293 -9.88 -3.92 -19.15
N GLN A 294 -9.60 -4.98 -19.91
CA GLN A 294 -10.40 -5.31 -21.08
C GLN A 294 -11.85 -5.69 -20.73
N GLY A 295 -12.04 -6.46 -19.65
CA GLY A 295 -13.35 -6.85 -19.14
C GLY A 295 -14.20 -5.64 -18.79
N GLU A 296 -13.62 -4.67 -18.08
CA GLU A 296 -14.26 -3.39 -17.73
C GLU A 296 -14.65 -2.59 -18.98
N LEU A 297 -13.72 -2.43 -19.94
CA LEU A 297 -13.99 -1.72 -21.20
C LEU A 297 -15.12 -2.37 -22.00
N PHE A 298 -15.14 -3.70 -22.10
CA PHE A 298 -16.23 -4.40 -22.77
C PHE A 298 -17.56 -4.28 -22.03
N SER A 299 -17.54 -4.25 -20.69
CA SER A 299 -18.73 -4.01 -19.87
C SER A 299 -19.34 -2.64 -20.19
N LEU A 300 -18.51 -1.60 -20.22
CA LEU A 300 -18.94 -0.23 -20.57
C LEU A 300 -19.46 -0.12 -22.01
N GLN A 301 -18.92 -0.91 -22.93
CA GLN A 301 -19.43 -1.04 -24.29
C GLN A 301 -20.68 -1.92 -24.41
N LYS A 302 -21.19 -2.47 -23.30
CA LYS A 302 -22.29 -3.45 -23.25
C LYS A 302 -22.01 -4.74 -24.04
N LYS A 303 -20.74 -5.04 -24.31
CA LYS A 303 -20.28 -6.30 -24.93
C LYS A 303 -20.09 -7.36 -23.86
N TYR A 304 -21.19 -7.70 -23.20
CA TYR A 304 -21.16 -8.50 -21.97
C TYR A 304 -20.56 -9.89 -22.15
N ALA A 305 -20.79 -10.56 -23.28
CA ALA A 305 -20.21 -11.87 -23.55
C ALA A 305 -18.67 -11.83 -23.67
N ASP A 306 -18.11 -10.74 -24.19
CA ASP A 306 -16.66 -10.58 -24.30
C ASP A 306 -16.06 -10.12 -22.96
N SER A 307 -16.78 -9.26 -22.24
CA SER A 307 -16.43 -8.84 -20.87
C SER A 307 -16.32 -10.04 -19.92
N GLU A 308 -17.31 -10.93 -19.94
CA GLU A 308 -17.33 -12.16 -19.14
C GLU A 308 -16.14 -13.07 -19.47
N LYS A 309 -15.77 -13.23 -20.74
CA LYS A 309 -14.57 -13.99 -21.14
C LYS A 309 -13.30 -13.36 -20.62
N SER A 310 -13.17 -12.03 -20.72
CA SER A 310 -11.98 -11.31 -20.24
C SER A 310 -11.83 -11.43 -18.72
N PHE A 311 -12.91 -11.25 -17.95
CA PHE A 311 -12.87 -11.46 -16.50
C PHE A 311 -12.57 -12.92 -16.12
N ALA A 312 -13.18 -13.89 -16.82
CA ALA A 312 -12.90 -15.31 -16.57
C ALA A 312 -11.43 -15.66 -16.84
N GLN A 313 -10.83 -15.12 -17.91
CA GLN A 313 -9.42 -15.29 -18.22
C GLN A 313 -8.52 -14.67 -17.14
N ALA A 314 -8.85 -13.46 -16.67
CA ALA A 314 -8.11 -12.80 -15.61
C ALA A 314 -8.13 -13.62 -14.30
N ILE A 315 -9.31 -14.13 -13.91
CA ILE A 315 -9.48 -15.01 -12.74
C ILE A 315 -8.69 -16.32 -12.93
N GLN A 316 -8.72 -16.92 -14.11
CA GLN A 316 -7.99 -18.16 -14.38
C GLN A 316 -6.47 -17.96 -14.22
N LEU A 317 -5.94 -16.83 -14.71
CA LEU A 317 -4.52 -16.49 -14.57
C LEU A 317 -4.15 -16.27 -13.09
N MET A 318 -4.99 -15.59 -12.32
CA MET A 318 -4.76 -15.41 -10.89
C MET A 318 -4.94 -16.70 -10.07
N GLY A 319 -5.82 -17.61 -10.49
CA GLY A 319 -6.03 -18.90 -9.82
C GLY A 319 -4.86 -19.87 -9.92
N GLN A 320 -3.87 -19.58 -10.77
CA GLN A 320 -2.61 -20.33 -10.88
C GLN A 320 -1.55 -19.88 -9.87
N SER A 321 -1.88 -18.93 -8.99
CA SER A 321 -0.91 -18.22 -8.17
C SER A 321 -1.17 -18.37 -6.67
N ASP A 322 -0.10 -18.22 -5.87
CA ASP A 322 -0.09 -18.49 -4.42
C ASP A 322 -1.13 -17.70 -3.62
N GLU A 323 -1.39 -18.18 -2.40
CA GLU A 323 -2.36 -17.67 -1.41
C GLU A 323 -2.30 -16.15 -1.15
N TYR A 324 -1.15 -15.52 -1.40
CA TYR A 324 -0.92 -14.07 -1.30
C TYR A 324 -1.79 -13.22 -2.24
N ARG A 325 -2.30 -13.80 -3.34
CA ARG A 325 -2.94 -13.06 -4.44
C ARG A 325 -4.47 -13.08 -4.43
N ARG A 326 -5.08 -13.54 -3.32
CA ARG A 326 -6.53 -13.54 -3.14
C ARG A 326 -7.16 -12.15 -3.32
N ARG A 327 -6.54 -11.09 -2.80
CA ARG A 327 -7.12 -9.74 -2.83
C ARG A 327 -7.34 -9.21 -4.25
N GLU A 328 -6.37 -9.38 -5.14
CA GLU A 328 -6.50 -8.93 -6.55
C GLU A 328 -7.57 -9.74 -7.29
N CYS A 329 -7.67 -11.04 -7.01
CA CYS A 329 -8.74 -11.89 -7.54
C CYS A 329 -10.12 -11.42 -7.04
N GLY A 330 -10.21 -11.04 -5.76
CA GLY A 330 -11.40 -10.44 -5.16
C GLY A 330 -11.89 -9.19 -5.90
N LYS A 331 -10.97 -8.29 -6.30
CA LYS A 331 -11.34 -7.10 -7.09
C LYS A 331 -11.93 -7.45 -8.45
N ILE A 332 -11.38 -8.45 -9.15
CA ILE A 332 -11.98 -8.90 -10.42
C ILE A 332 -13.39 -9.45 -10.19
N TYR A 333 -13.60 -10.20 -9.10
CA TYR A 333 -14.93 -10.71 -8.78
C TYR A 333 -15.94 -9.60 -8.48
N VAL A 334 -15.53 -8.51 -7.83
CA VAL A 334 -16.37 -7.31 -7.62
C VAL A 334 -16.79 -6.71 -8.95
N GLU A 335 -15.84 -6.42 -9.85
CA GLU A 335 -16.11 -5.83 -11.16
C GLU A 335 -17.00 -6.73 -12.02
N PHE A 336 -16.75 -8.04 -11.98
CA PHE A 336 -17.57 -9.02 -12.67
C PHE A 336 -18.99 -9.08 -12.08
N GLY A 337 -19.13 -9.03 -10.75
CA GLY A 337 -20.42 -8.94 -10.08
C GLY A 337 -21.21 -7.70 -10.49
N ALA A 338 -20.57 -6.53 -10.51
CA ALA A 338 -21.18 -5.27 -10.94
C ALA A 338 -21.64 -5.32 -12.42
N MET A 339 -20.81 -5.88 -13.30
CA MET A 339 -21.15 -6.11 -14.71
C MET A 339 -22.37 -7.06 -14.88
N LEU A 340 -22.52 -8.07 -14.02
CA LEU A 340 -23.68 -8.96 -14.02
C LEU A 340 -24.94 -8.27 -13.49
N LEU A 341 -24.81 -7.41 -12.47
CA LEU A 341 -25.92 -6.55 -12.02
C LEU A 341 -26.41 -5.61 -13.12
N ALA A 342 -25.51 -5.01 -13.89
CA ALA A 342 -25.87 -4.17 -15.04
C ALA A 342 -26.68 -4.92 -16.12
N GLN A 343 -26.64 -6.26 -16.12
CA GLN A 343 -27.44 -7.14 -16.99
C GLN A 343 -28.73 -7.66 -16.32
N ASN A 344 -29.02 -7.27 -15.08
CA ASN A 344 -30.09 -7.83 -14.27
C ASN A 344 -29.94 -9.36 -14.06
N LYS A 345 -28.70 -9.84 -13.87
CA LYS A 345 -28.36 -11.25 -13.57
C LYS A 345 -27.98 -11.41 -12.10
N GLU A 346 -28.90 -11.09 -11.20
CA GLU A 346 -28.62 -10.94 -9.76
C GLU A 346 -28.11 -12.22 -9.10
N HIS A 347 -28.65 -13.39 -9.46
CA HIS A 347 -28.17 -14.67 -8.93
C HIS A 347 -26.69 -14.93 -9.26
N GLN A 348 -26.27 -14.59 -10.48
CA GLN A 348 -24.87 -14.77 -10.89
C GLN A 348 -23.99 -13.70 -10.23
N ALA A 349 -24.48 -12.47 -10.10
CA ALA A 349 -23.79 -11.40 -9.38
C ALA A 349 -23.55 -11.78 -7.91
N LEU A 350 -24.55 -12.34 -7.22
CA LEU A 350 -24.42 -12.85 -5.85
C LEU A 350 -23.28 -13.85 -5.70
N GLN A 351 -23.14 -14.79 -6.67
CA GLN A 351 -22.04 -15.76 -6.66
C GLN A 351 -20.68 -15.09 -6.80
N LYS A 352 -20.57 -14.05 -7.64
CA LYS A 352 -19.31 -13.31 -7.82
C LYS A 352 -18.96 -12.50 -6.58
N PHE A 353 -19.90 -11.75 -6.00
CA PHE A 353 -19.63 -11.04 -4.75
C PHE A 353 -19.33 -11.99 -3.58
N GLN A 354 -19.96 -13.16 -3.51
CA GLN A 354 -19.61 -14.18 -2.52
C GLN A 354 -18.16 -14.69 -2.71
N SER A 355 -17.76 -14.92 -3.96
CA SER A 355 -16.37 -15.30 -4.29
C SER A 355 -15.38 -14.18 -3.92
N ALA A 356 -15.78 -12.92 -4.09
CA ALA A 356 -15.00 -11.76 -3.66
C ALA A 356 -14.84 -11.72 -2.14
N LEU A 357 -15.90 -11.97 -1.36
CA LEU A 357 -15.81 -12.06 0.11
C LEU A 357 -14.85 -13.16 0.56
N ASN A 358 -14.89 -14.33 -0.07
CA ASN A 358 -13.96 -15.44 0.21
C ASN A 358 -12.50 -15.08 -0.13
N CYS A 359 -12.29 -14.12 -1.02
CA CYS A 359 -10.98 -13.60 -1.36
C CYS A 359 -10.48 -12.57 -0.32
N PHE A 360 -11.36 -11.67 0.14
CA PHE A 360 -11.00 -10.61 1.09
C PHE A 360 -10.93 -11.09 2.54
N ILE A 361 -11.67 -12.13 2.92
CA ILE A 361 -11.70 -12.66 4.29
C ILE A 361 -11.19 -14.12 4.26
N PRO A 362 -9.89 -14.38 4.50
CA PRO A 362 -9.31 -15.71 4.40
C PRO A 362 -9.99 -16.80 5.24
N GLU A 363 -10.53 -16.44 6.41
CA GLU A 363 -11.26 -17.32 7.32
C GLU A 363 -12.72 -17.56 6.91
N PHE A 364 -13.29 -16.70 6.06
CA PHE A 364 -14.65 -16.83 5.55
C PHE A 364 -14.62 -17.61 4.23
N LYS A 365 -14.52 -18.94 4.33
CA LYS A 365 -14.55 -19.84 3.16
C LYS A 365 -15.95 -20.42 3.02
N ASN A 366 -16.88 -19.64 2.49
CA ASN A 366 -18.28 -20.04 2.37
C ASN A 366 -18.83 -19.73 0.98
N ASP A 367 -19.36 -20.73 0.28
CA ASP A 367 -19.93 -20.55 -1.06
C ASP A 367 -21.45 -20.32 -1.04
N ASP A 368 -22.08 -20.37 0.15
CA ASP A 368 -23.50 -20.03 0.31
C ASP A 368 -23.70 -18.52 0.18
N VAL A 369 -24.30 -18.13 -0.95
CA VAL A 369 -24.59 -16.73 -1.29
C VAL A 369 -25.54 -16.04 -0.31
N THR A 370 -26.31 -16.79 0.49
CA THR A 370 -27.23 -16.21 1.49
C THR A 370 -26.52 -15.80 2.78
N ILE A 371 -25.29 -16.29 3.00
CA ILE A 371 -24.55 -16.01 4.23
C ILE A 371 -23.79 -14.69 4.10
N THR A 372 -23.97 -13.81 5.09
CA THR A 372 -23.23 -12.55 5.22
C THR A 372 -22.14 -12.72 6.29
N PRO A 373 -20.90 -12.21 6.08
CA PRO A 373 -19.85 -12.29 7.10
C PRO A 373 -20.26 -11.66 8.43
N ASP A 374 -19.75 -12.21 9.53
CA ASP A 374 -19.94 -11.60 10.85
C ASP A 374 -19.24 -10.23 10.93
N SER A 375 -19.84 -9.29 11.66
CA SER A 375 -19.27 -7.96 11.93
C SER A 375 -17.81 -7.96 12.43
N LEU A 376 -17.39 -9.01 13.13
CA LEU A 376 -16.02 -9.20 13.65
C LEU A 376 -15.01 -9.53 12.54
N MET A 377 -15.46 -10.16 11.45
CA MET A 377 -14.63 -10.46 10.27
C MET A 377 -14.48 -9.25 9.34
N LEU A 378 -15.34 -8.25 9.48
CA LEU A 378 -15.31 -7.06 8.63
C LEU A 378 -14.18 -6.12 9.06
N TYR A 379 -13.41 -5.59 8.12
CA TYR A 379 -12.34 -4.62 8.37
C TYR A 379 -12.32 -3.58 7.25
N ASP A 380 -11.51 -2.54 7.40
CA ASP A 380 -11.38 -1.47 6.43
C ASP A 380 -10.72 -1.97 5.12
N GLU A 381 -11.56 -2.21 4.11
CA GLU A 381 -11.15 -2.68 2.78
C GLU A 381 -12.22 -2.30 1.74
N ASN A 382 -11.83 -1.60 0.66
CA ASN A 382 -12.75 -1.16 -0.40
C ASN A 382 -13.49 -2.33 -1.05
N GLY A 383 -12.74 -3.36 -1.46
CA GLY A 383 -13.35 -4.51 -2.12
C GLY A 383 -14.31 -5.27 -1.21
N LEU A 384 -14.10 -5.22 0.11
CA LEU A 384 -15.02 -5.81 1.09
C LEU A 384 -16.31 -4.99 1.21
N PHE A 385 -16.19 -3.65 1.24
CA PHE A 385 -17.35 -2.74 1.18
C PHE A 385 -18.17 -2.99 -0.09
N GLU A 386 -17.53 -2.97 -1.26
CA GLU A 386 -18.17 -3.13 -2.57
C GLU A 386 -18.81 -4.52 -2.71
N SER A 387 -18.18 -5.57 -2.17
CA SER A 387 -18.75 -6.92 -2.17
C SER A 387 -20.02 -6.99 -1.33
N CYS A 388 -20.02 -6.41 -0.13
CA CYS A 388 -21.20 -6.36 0.73
C CYS A 388 -22.32 -5.51 0.10
N GLU A 389 -21.99 -4.34 -0.44
CA GLU A 389 -22.97 -3.48 -1.11
C GLU A 389 -23.56 -4.18 -2.35
N GLY A 390 -22.71 -4.76 -3.20
CA GLY A 390 -23.12 -5.49 -4.39
C GLY A 390 -24.02 -6.69 -4.09
N LYS A 391 -23.77 -7.43 -2.99
CA LYS A 391 -24.71 -8.46 -2.52
C LYS A 391 -26.05 -7.86 -2.09
N GLY A 392 -26.03 -6.70 -1.43
CA GLY A 392 -27.23 -5.96 -1.06
C GLY A 392 -28.06 -5.57 -2.28
N ASP A 393 -27.41 -4.99 -3.29
CA ASP A 393 -28.02 -4.56 -4.55
C ASP A 393 -28.61 -5.76 -5.32
N ALA A 394 -27.87 -6.87 -5.40
CA ALA A 394 -28.34 -8.09 -6.04
C ALA A 394 -29.59 -8.67 -5.35
N ASN A 395 -29.57 -8.78 -4.03
CA ASN A 395 -30.72 -9.26 -3.26
C ASN A 395 -31.92 -8.31 -3.38
N MET A 396 -31.69 -6.99 -3.37
CA MET A 396 -32.77 -6.02 -3.58
C MET A 396 -33.40 -6.17 -4.97
N GLY A 397 -32.58 -6.38 -6.01
CA GLY A 397 -33.07 -6.67 -7.37
C GLY A 397 -33.90 -7.97 -7.43
N LEU A 398 -33.47 -9.03 -6.74
CA LEU A 398 -34.24 -10.27 -6.64
C LEU A 398 -35.56 -10.09 -5.91
N PHE A 399 -35.57 -9.33 -4.80
CA PHE A 399 -36.80 -8.98 -4.10
C PHE A 399 -37.77 -8.22 -5.01
N GLN A 400 -37.30 -7.22 -5.75
CA GLN A 400 -38.13 -6.47 -6.69
C GLN A 400 -38.77 -7.35 -7.78
N LYS A 401 -38.04 -8.39 -8.23
CA LYS A 401 -38.53 -9.32 -9.26
C LYS A 401 -39.49 -10.39 -8.74
N THR A 402 -39.27 -10.86 -7.52
CA THR A 402 -39.95 -12.06 -6.98
C THR A 402 -40.95 -11.75 -5.89
N ASN A 403 -40.82 -10.59 -5.24
CA ASN A 403 -41.49 -10.21 -3.99
C ASN A 403 -41.23 -11.21 -2.84
N ASP A 404 -40.17 -12.04 -2.93
CA ASP A 404 -39.76 -12.93 -1.86
C ASP A 404 -39.03 -12.14 -0.78
N LYS A 405 -39.66 -12.07 0.40
CA LYS A 405 -39.18 -11.31 1.55
C LYS A 405 -37.81 -11.80 2.03
N LYS A 406 -37.42 -13.06 1.78
CA LYS A 406 -36.09 -13.54 2.16
C LYS A 406 -34.98 -12.70 1.54
N TYR A 407 -35.10 -12.36 0.25
CA TYR A 407 -34.12 -11.48 -0.41
C TYR A 407 -34.11 -10.07 0.17
N LEU A 408 -35.25 -9.56 0.62
CA LEU A 408 -35.29 -8.25 1.30
C LEU A 408 -34.54 -8.28 2.64
N ALA A 409 -34.69 -9.36 3.43
CA ALA A 409 -33.93 -9.54 4.65
C ALA A 409 -32.42 -9.66 4.37
N ASP A 410 -32.04 -10.48 3.39
CA ASP A 410 -30.65 -10.67 3.00
C ASP A 410 -30.05 -9.35 2.48
N ALA A 411 -30.79 -8.56 1.69
CA ALA A 411 -30.35 -7.24 1.25
C ALA A 411 -30.06 -6.30 2.43
N ALA A 412 -30.96 -6.24 3.41
CA ALA A 412 -30.77 -5.43 4.61
C ALA A 412 -29.52 -5.86 5.42
N LEU A 413 -29.28 -7.17 5.57
CA LEU A 413 -28.08 -7.69 6.22
C LEU A 413 -26.81 -7.28 5.50
N ASN A 414 -26.78 -7.43 4.17
CA ASN A 414 -25.61 -7.07 3.35
C ASN A 414 -25.33 -5.57 3.35
N TYR A 415 -26.36 -4.70 3.27
CA TYR A 415 -26.15 -3.25 3.41
C TYR A 415 -25.68 -2.83 4.80
N ARG A 416 -26.12 -3.51 5.87
CA ARG A 416 -25.58 -3.27 7.22
C ARG A 416 -24.12 -3.68 7.31
N ALA A 417 -23.73 -4.80 6.70
CA ALA A 417 -22.32 -5.22 6.63
C ALA A 417 -21.47 -4.19 5.88
N ALA A 418 -21.91 -3.71 4.72
CA ALA A 418 -21.24 -2.62 3.99
C ALA A 418 -21.13 -1.35 4.86
N ARG A 419 -22.19 -1.01 5.60
CA ARG A 419 -22.16 0.13 6.54
C ARG A 419 -21.13 -0.06 7.66
N ILE A 420 -20.97 -1.27 8.19
CA ILE A 420 -19.96 -1.57 9.22
C ILE A 420 -18.55 -1.37 8.67
N VAL A 421 -18.27 -1.85 7.45
CA VAL A 421 -16.97 -1.63 6.79
C VAL A 421 -16.70 -0.13 6.64
N ARG A 422 -17.70 0.61 6.16
CA ARG A 422 -17.63 2.08 6.05
C ARG A 422 -17.38 2.76 7.39
N ASP A 423 -18.15 2.41 8.43
CA ASP A 423 -18.03 3.01 9.77
C ASP A 423 -16.63 2.76 10.36
N LYS A 424 -16.06 1.57 10.14
CA LYS A 424 -14.68 1.24 10.54
C LYS A 424 -13.64 2.13 9.83
N ARG A 425 -13.84 2.40 8.54
CA ARG A 425 -12.99 3.31 7.76
C ARG A 425 -13.12 4.76 8.20
N GLU A 426 -14.35 5.25 8.42
CA GLU A 426 -14.60 6.62 8.87
C GLU A 426 -13.92 6.92 10.21
N LEU A 427 -13.93 5.97 11.14
CA LEU A 427 -13.23 6.07 12.42
C LEU A 427 -11.69 6.11 12.30
N GLY A 428 -11.14 5.57 11.20
CA GLY A 428 -9.71 5.54 10.93
C GLY A 428 -9.17 6.80 10.25
N MET A 429 -10.04 7.65 9.70
CA MET A 429 -9.62 8.84 8.95
C MET A 429 -9.33 10.03 9.87
N GLU A 430 -8.09 10.52 9.86
CA GLU A 430 -7.67 11.72 10.59
C GLU A 430 -7.86 13.02 9.79
N ASN A 431 -7.87 12.94 8.45
CA ASN A 431 -7.98 14.10 7.56
C ASN A 431 -9.45 14.42 7.24
N GLU A 432 -9.90 15.62 7.61
CA GLU A 432 -11.27 16.09 7.38
C GLU A 432 -11.65 16.15 5.90
N SER A 433 -10.73 16.57 5.03
CA SER A 433 -11.02 16.73 3.59
C SER A 433 -11.24 15.36 2.93
N SER A 434 -10.34 14.41 3.23
CA SER A 434 -10.45 13.03 2.77
C SER A 434 -11.71 12.37 3.33
N ARG A 435 -12.09 12.67 4.58
CA ARG A 435 -13.34 12.19 5.18
C ARG A 435 -14.58 12.75 4.48
N VAL A 436 -14.59 14.01 4.09
CA VAL A 436 -15.70 14.61 3.32
C VAL A 436 -15.84 13.91 1.96
N ILE A 437 -14.74 13.78 1.21
CA ILE A 437 -14.74 13.09 -0.10
C ILE A 437 -15.22 11.65 0.05
N PHE A 438 -14.70 10.92 1.03
CA PHE A 438 -15.15 9.56 1.33
C PHE A 438 -16.64 9.51 1.63
N ASN A 439 -17.14 10.37 2.53
CA ASN A 439 -18.54 10.40 2.93
C ASN A 439 -19.47 10.75 1.76
N GLU A 440 -19.03 11.57 0.81
CA GLU A 440 -19.76 11.83 -0.44
C GLU A 440 -19.83 10.57 -1.32
N LEU A 441 -18.70 9.86 -1.48
CA LEU A 441 -18.62 8.64 -2.30
C LEU A 441 -19.50 7.50 -1.77
N VAL A 442 -19.62 7.38 -0.44
CA VAL A 442 -20.36 6.29 0.22
C VAL A 442 -21.71 6.72 0.80
N ALA A 443 -22.19 7.93 0.50
CA ALA A 443 -23.42 8.47 1.08
C ALA A 443 -24.63 7.55 0.83
N ASP A 444 -24.66 6.93 -0.35
CA ASP A 444 -25.77 6.09 -0.80
C ASP A 444 -25.99 4.86 0.11
N ILE A 445 -24.94 4.32 0.73
CA ILE A 445 -25.09 3.12 1.56
C ILE A 445 -25.92 3.37 2.83
N ILE A 446 -25.88 4.59 3.39
CA ILE A 446 -26.74 4.97 4.52
C ILE A 446 -28.20 4.90 4.09
N HIS A 447 -28.48 5.44 2.91
CA HIS A 447 -29.81 5.51 2.36
C HIS A 447 -30.32 4.09 2.04
N LYS A 448 -29.56 3.31 1.27
CA LYS A 448 -29.85 1.89 0.95
C LYS A 448 -30.15 1.07 2.20
N SER A 449 -29.28 1.15 3.23
CA SER A 449 -29.47 0.44 4.50
C SER A 449 -30.76 0.85 5.22
N LYS A 450 -31.05 2.17 5.33
CA LYS A 450 -32.28 2.66 5.99
C LYS A 450 -33.54 2.26 5.23
N VAL A 451 -33.52 2.34 3.91
CA VAL A 451 -34.66 1.97 3.05
C VAL A 451 -34.94 0.48 3.20
N ALA A 452 -33.93 -0.38 3.07
CA ALA A 452 -34.09 -1.82 3.25
C ALA A 452 -34.63 -2.16 4.65
N ASP A 453 -34.10 -1.56 5.71
CA ASP A 453 -34.59 -1.75 7.08
C ASP A 453 -36.05 -1.31 7.28
N SER A 454 -36.46 -0.24 6.60
CA SER A 454 -37.83 0.26 6.67
C SER A 454 -38.78 -0.66 5.92
N LEU A 455 -38.38 -1.14 4.75
CA LEU A 455 -39.14 -2.13 3.99
C LEU A 455 -39.27 -3.44 4.77
N VAL A 456 -38.21 -3.93 5.41
CA VAL A 456 -38.27 -5.14 6.25
C VAL A 456 -39.35 -5.02 7.33
N LYS A 457 -39.48 -3.85 7.97
CA LYS A 457 -40.52 -3.59 8.97
C LYS A 457 -41.93 -3.56 8.38
N VAL A 458 -42.10 -2.90 7.23
CA VAL A 458 -43.39 -2.79 6.54
C VAL A 458 -43.89 -4.16 6.08
N TYR A 459 -42.98 -5.02 5.60
CA TYR A 459 -43.36 -6.30 5.03
C TYR A 459 -43.62 -7.41 6.06
N HIS A 460 -43.58 -7.14 7.38
CA HIS A 460 -43.83 -8.09 8.48
C HIS A 460 -43.21 -9.49 8.26
N PHE A 461 -42.01 -9.71 8.80
CA PHE A 461 -41.50 -11.06 9.02
C PHE A 461 -42.17 -11.62 10.29
N GLU A 462 -43.32 -12.27 10.12
CA GLU A 462 -43.89 -13.16 11.16
C GLU A 462 -43.15 -14.50 11.19
#